data_AF-A0A9E5K7V7-F1
#
_entry.id   AF-A0A9E5K7V7-F1
#
_cell.length_a   1.000
_cell.length_b   1.000
_cell.length_c   1.000
_cell.angle_alpha   90.00
_cell.angle_beta   90.00
_cell.angle_gamma   90.00
#
_symmetry.space_group_name_H-M   'P 1'
#
loop_
_entity.id
_entity.type
_entity.pdbx_description
1 polymer ?
#
loop_
_entity_poly.entity_id
_entity_poly.type
_entity_poly.pdbx_seq_one_letter_code
_entity_poly.pdbx_strand_id
1 'polypeptide(L)'
;MMDTPVQISGFTIVRNAELLDFPFRESVRSALPLCDEFVINCGDSEDNTLEICEELKREFPNKIKIIQSVWERQNQTGGFQLKTQSDAAMKMCRGSWLIYIQADEVFHEDDYPKIRKAIQQAESMPQADGAQGFRLHGKRVNAIASGARVFHYGHVRNQESFHKKTHQMSQWWGETPPKDLAAFKVYRPVGLTPFTGGHPQVMREKIKNSKNLTDPSLCTRRWDKRELKNALTLILEAVVPFRLGEYRNYSLLSSKSE
;
A
#
# COMPACT_ATOMS: atom_id res chain seq x y z
N MET A 1 7.50 25.75 26.37
CA MET A 1 8.01 24.40 26.09
C MET A 1 8.42 24.39 24.64
N MET A 2 9.67 24.07 24.32
CA MET A 2 10.10 23.93 22.92
C MET A 2 9.36 22.71 22.36
N ASP A 3 8.59 22.90 21.27
CA ASP A 3 7.94 21.81 20.55
C ASP A 3 9.01 20.79 20.13
N THR A 4 8.99 19.62 20.76
CA THR A 4 9.83 18.51 20.31
C THR A 4 9.39 18.13 18.90
N PRO A 5 10.30 18.02 17.91
CA PRO A 5 9.91 17.60 16.57
C PRO A 5 9.18 16.25 16.61
N VAL A 6 8.04 16.16 15.94
CA VAL A 6 7.27 14.92 15.83
C VAL A 6 8.13 13.87 15.14
N GLN A 7 8.40 12.75 15.83
CA GLN A 7 9.21 11.66 15.29
C GLN A 7 8.33 10.66 14.53
N ILE A 8 8.70 10.35 13.28
CA ILE A 8 7.92 9.50 12.38
C ILE A 8 8.72 8.26 12.00
N SER A 9 8.19 7.08 12.30
CA SER A 9 8.72 5.81 11.82
C SER A 9 7.93 5.33 10.60
N GLY A 10 8.63 5.00 9.52
CA GLY A 10 8.04 4.26 8.42
C GLY A 10 8.19 2.76 8.63
N PHE A 11 7.30 1.96 8.06
CA PHE A 11 7.47 0.52 7.99
C PHE A 11 6.77 -0.11 6.80
N THR A 12 7.28 -1.27 6.39
CA THR A 12 6.70 -2.10 5.32
C THR A 12 6.99 -3.56 5.59
N ILE A 13 6.26 -4.43 4.91
CA ILE A 13 6.57 -5.85 4.76
C ILE A 13 6.89 -6.14 3.30
N VAL A 14 7.73 -7.15 3.05
CA VAL A 14 8.04 -7.57 1.69
C VAL A 14 8.37 -9.05 1.65
N ARG A 15 7.91 -9.72 0.59
CA ARG A 15 8.30 -11.09 0.24
C ARG A 15 8.23 -11.22 -1.28
N ASN A 16 9.26 -11.82 -1.89
CA ASN A 16 9.32 -12.07 -3.33
C ASN A 16 9.14 -10.81 -4.20
N ALA A 17 9.81 -9.71 -3.85
CA ALA A 17 9.75 -8.42 -4.54
C ALA A 17 10.15 -8.46 -6.00
N GLU A 18 11.22 -9.20 -6.32
CA GLU A 18 11.74 -9.30 -7.67
C GLU A 18 10.85 -10.22 -8.51
N LEU A 19 10.55 -11.41 -7.98
CA LEU A 19 9.72 -12.42 -8.62
C LEU A 19 8.29 -11.94 -8.91
N LEU A 20 7.75 -11.09 -8.04
CA LEU A 20 6.41 -10.50 -8.18
C LEU A 20 6.42 -9.11 -8.83
N ASP A 21 7.59 -8.64 -9.28
CA ASP A 21 7.79 -7.35 -9.93
C ASP A 21 7.15 -6.19 -9.14
N PHE A 22 7.40 -6.17 -7.82
CA PHE A 22 7.02 -5.05 -6.96
C PHE A 22 7.94 -3.86 -7.23
N PRO A 23 7.41 -2.62 -7.31
CA PRO A 23 8.22 -1.39 -7.27
C PRO A 23 8.72 -1.12 -5.84
N PHE A 24 9.34 -2.13 -5.22
CA PHE A 24 9.63 -2.11 -3.79
C PHE A 24 10.66 -1.04 -3.42
N ARG A 25 11.67 -0.84 -4.29
CA ARG A 25 12.69 0.20 -4.10
C ARG A 25 12.07 1.59 -4.16
N GLU A 26 11.18 1.81 -5.14
CA GLU A 26 10.48 3.07 -5.34
C GLU A 26 9.50 3.35 -4.20
N SER A 27 8.80 2.33 -3.72
CA SER A 27 7.93 2.40 -2.53
C SER A 27 8.70 2.90 -1.32
N VAL A 28 9.78 2.20 -0.92
CA VAL A 28 10.60 2.60 0.23
C VAL A 28 11.18 4.01 0.04
N ARG A 29 11.76 4.30 -1.13
CA ARG A 29 12.33 5.63 -1.41
C ARG A 29 11.32 6.76 -1.37
N SER A 30 10.05 6.51 -1.71
CA SER A 30 8.98 7.53 -1.60
C SER A 30 8.57 7.83 -0.16
N ALA A 31 8.73 6.86 0.75
CA ALA A 31 8.37 7.05 2.15
C ALA A 31 9.52 7.65 2.98
N LEU A 32 10.78 7.36 2.65
CA LEU A 32 11.96 7.82 3.41
C LEU A 32 12.04 9.33 3.69
N PRO A 33 11.63 10.25 2.80
CA PRO A 33 11.59 11.69 3.10
C PRO A 33 10.63 12.06 4.24
N LEU A 34 9.61 11.22 4.48
CA LEU A 34 8.62 11.41 5.53
C LEU A 34 9.08 10.83 6.88
N CYS A 35 10.13 10.01 6.92
CA CYS A 35 10.45 9.21 8.09
C CYS A 35 11.83 9.53 8.67
N ASP A 36 11.94 9.47 10.00
CA ASP A 36 13.20 9.55 10.75
C ASP A 36 13.89 8.19 10.81
N GLU A 37 13.12 7.11 10.85
CA GLU A 37 13.58 5.73 10.66
C GLU A 37 12.59 4.93 9.83
N PHE A 38 13.04 3.82 9.26
CA PHE A 38 12.21 2.97 8.41
C PHE A 38 12.50 1.49 8.67
N VAL A 39 11.47 0.71 9.01
CA VAL A 39 11.56 -0.72 9.33
C VAL A 39 11.06 -1.55 8.16
N ILE A 40 11.91 -2.42 7.62
CA ILE A 40 11.55 -3.39 6.59
C ILE A 40 11.47 -4.76 7.23
N ASN A 41 10.29 -5.38 7.23
CA ASN A 41 10.15 -6.79 7.57
C ASN A 41 10.19 -7.66 6.30
N CYS A 42 11.35 -8.27 6.08
CA CYS A 42 11.65 -9.12 4.93
C CYS A 42 11.28 -10.58 5.26
N GLY A 43 10.23 -11.08 4.63
CA GLY A 43 9.83 -12.48 4.72
C GLY A 43 10.77 -13.42 3.97
N ASP A 44 10.66 -14.71 4.28
CA ASP A 44 11.35 -15.82 3.61
C ASP A 44 11.04 -15.81 2.10
N SER A 45 11.96 -15.22 1.35
CA SER A 45 11.81 -15.02 -0.09
C SER A 45 12.63 -16.05 -0.86
N GLU A 46 12.16 -16.38 -2.07
CA GLU A 46 12.77 -17.34 -3.00
C GLU A 46 13.59 -16.63 -4.10
N ASP A 47 13.69 -15.30 -4.02
CA ASP A 47 14.39 -14.41 -4.94
C ASP A 47 15.36 -13.47 -4.21
N ASN A 48 15.89 -12.47 -4.91
CA ASN A 48 16.86 -11.53 -4.34
C ASN A 48 16.25 -10.46 -3.41
N THR A 49 15.05 -10.65 -2.86
CA THR A 49 14.39 -9.66 -1.98
C THR A 49 15.23 -9.25 -0.79
N LEU A 50 15.93 -10.20 -0.14
CA LEU A 50 16.78 -9.87 1.00
C LEU A 50 17.94 -8.96 0.58
N GLU A 51 18.57 -9.23 -0.56
CA GLU A 51 19.65 -8.39 -1.09
C GLU A 51 19.13 -6.99 -1.45
N ILE A 52 17.93 -6.88 -2.04
CA ILE A 52 17.27 -5.59 -2.29
C ILE A 52 17.10 -4.80 -0.98
N CYS A 53 16.68 -5.47 0.11
CA CYS A 53 16.56 -4.83 1.43
C CYS A 53 17.93 -4.35 1.93
N GLU A 54 18.97 -5.18 1.86
CA GLU A 54 20.32 -4.84 2.32
C GLU A 54 20.94 -3.71 1.48
N GLU A 55 20.69 -3.66 0.17
CA GLU A 55 21.08 -2.54 -0.68
C GLU A 55 20.45 -1.23 -0.23
N LEU A 56 19.13 -1.23 0.03
CA LEU A 56 18.43 -0.04 0.55
C LEU A 56 19.03 0.39 1.90
N LYS A 57 19.36 -0.56 2.78
CA LYS A 57 20.02 -0.26 4.05
C LYS A 57 21.43 0.30 3.86
N ARG A 58 22.20 -0.19 2.88
CA ARG A 58 23.51 0.41 2.53
C ARG A 58 23.37 1.83 1.99
N GLU A 59 22.31 2.12 1.24
CA GLU A 59 21.99 3.47 0.75
C GLU A 59 21.56 4.42 1.90
N PHE A 60 20.81 3.91 2.89
CA PHE A 60 20.28 4.69 4.01
C PHE A 60 20.60 4.05 5.39
N PRO A 61 21.88 3.94 5.77
CA PRO A 61 22.32 3.13 6.91
C PRO A 61 21.82 3.64 8.26
N ASN A 62 21.56 4.95 8.37
CA ASN A 62 21.10 5.59 9.60
C ASN A 62 19.56 5.58 9.74
N LYS A 63 18.83 5.26 8.67
CA LYS A 63 17.36 5.25 8.67
C LYS A 63 16.79 3.85 8.63
N ILE A 64 17.35 2.96 7.81
CA ILE A 64 16.73 1.66 7.51
C ILE A 64 17.18 0.59 8.50
N LYS A 65 16.20 -0.14 9.03
CA LYS A 65 16.37 -1.37 9.80
C LYS A 65 15.68 -2.52 9.09
N ILE A 66 16.31 -3.69 9.11
CA ILE A 66 15.76 -4.90 8.49
C ILE A 66 15.47 -5.92 9.58
N ILE A 67 14.28 -6.48 9.54
CA ILE A 67 13.87 -7.67 10.28
C ILE A 67 13.72 -8.77 9.25
N GLN A 68 14.22 -9.96 9.55
CA GLN A 68 13.94 -11.16 8.74
C GLN A 68 12.89 -12.00 9.45
N SER A 69 11.90 -12.49 8.72
CA SER A 69 10.81 -13.30 9.27
C SER A 69 10.46 -14.47 8.36
N VAL A 70 9.72 -15.43 8.93
CA VAL A 70 9.15 -16.55 8.18
C VAL A 70 7.64 -16.39 8.14
N TRP A 71 7.05 -16.58 6.97
CA TRP A 71 5.61 -16.56 6.76
C TRP A 71 5.06 -17.99 6.92
N GLU A 72 4.42 -18.27 8.05
CA GLU A 72 3.79 -19.55 8.34
C GLU A 72 2.65 -19.85 7.35
N ARG A 73 2.68 -21.05 6.77
CA ARG A 73 1.79 -21.45 5.65
C ARG A 73 0.58 -22.27 6.09
N GLN A 74 0.50 -22.66 7.36
CA GLN A 74 -0.52 -23.58 7.86
C GLN A 74 -1.68 -22.85 8.56
N ASN A 75 -2.91 -23.27 8.26
CA ASN A 75 -4.15 -22.93 8.98
C ASN A 75 -4.45 -21.43 9.19
N GLN A 76 -3.89 -20.55 8.36
CA GLN A 76 -4.06 -19.10 8.45
C GLN A 76 -4.51 -18.56 7.10
N THR A 77 -5.71 -17.97 7.05
CA THR A 77 -6.33 -17.38 5.84
C THR A 77 -6.80 -15.96 6.12
N GLY A 78 -7.35 -15.28 5.11
CA GLY A 78 -7.91 -13.93 5.28
C GLY A 78 -6.88 -12.83 5.52
N GLY A 79 -5.65 -12.98 4.99
CA GLY A 79 -4.59 -11.98 5.13
C GLY A 79 -3.92 -11.95 6.51
N PHE A 80 -4.09 -13.02 7.32
CA PHE A 80 -3.49 -13.13 8.64
C PHE A 80 -1.98 -12.88 8.62
N GLN A 81 -1.25 -13.45 7.65
CA GLN A 81 0.19 -13.21 7.55
C GLN A 81 0.53 -11.75 7.25
N LEU A 82 -0.19 -11.09 6.34
CA LEU A 82 0.02 -9.68 6.07
C LEU A 82 -0.12 -8.85 7.35
N LYS A 83 -1.12 -9.16 8.17
CA LYS A 83 -1.32 -8.51 9.47
C LYS A 83 -0.17 -8.82 10.45
N THR A 84 0.15 -10.10 10.67
CA THR A 84 1.18 -10.54 11.62
C THR A 84 2.54 -9.93 11.30
N GLN A 85 2.91 -9.91 10.02
CA GLN A 85 4.17 -9.36 9.57
C GLN A 85 4.20 -7.82 9.67
N SER A 86 3.07 -7.16 9.40
CA SER A 86 2.94 -5.72 9.60
C SER A 86 3.03 -5.35 11.08
N ASP A 87 2.36 -6.09 11.96
CA ASP A 87 2.42 -5.91 13.41
C ASP A 87 3.84 -6.11 13.96
N ALA A 88 4.60 -7.09 13.42
CA ALA A 88 5.99 -7.32 13.80
C ALA A 88 6.90 -6.15 13.41
N ALA A 89 6.73 -5.60 12.19
CA ALA A 89 7.46 -4.42 11.75
C ALA A 89 7.10 -3.18 12.59
N MET A 90 5.80 -2.98 12.83
CA MET A 90 5.25 -1.87 13.60
C MET A 90 5.80 -1.82 15.03
N LYS A 91 5.95 -2.98 15.70
CA LYS A 91 6.52 -3.08 17.06
C LYS A 91 7.97 -2.61 17.18
N MET A 92 8.71 -2.56 16.08
CA MET A 92 10.11 -2.12 16.06
C MET A 92 10.26 -0.62 15.77
N CYS A 93 9.17 0.06 15.45
CA CYS A 93 9.11 1.50 15.30
C CYS A 93 9.18 2.21 16.66
N ARG A 94 9.85 3.36 16.70
CA ARG A 94 10.07 4.19 17.89
C ARG A 94 9.39 5.56 17.83
N GLY A 95 8.99 6.01 16.65
CA GLY A 95 8.32 7.28 16.43
C GLY A 95 6.93 7.31 17.04
N SER A 96 6.47 8.50 17.43
CA SER A 96 5.11 8.73 17.91
C SER A 96 4.08 8.58 16.79
N TRP A 97 4.51 8.77 15.54
CA TRP A 97 3.70 8.56 14.35
C TRP A 97 4.28 7.49 13.45
N LEU A 98 3.39 6.72 12.83
CA LEU A 98 3.76 5.59 11.99
C LEU A 98 3.24 5.76 10.57
N ILE A 99 4.09 5.54 9.57
CA ILE A 99 3.73 5.48 8.15
C ILE A 99 3.91 4.04 7.68
N TYR A 100 2.79 3.39 7.36
CA TYR A 100 2.80 2.12 6.63
C TYR A 100 2.69 2.39 5.13
N ILE A 101 3.47 1.69 4.33
CA ILE A 101 3.38 1.71 2.86
C ILE A 101 3.50 0.28 2.33
N GLN A 102 2.68 -0.10 1.35
CA GLN A 102 2.81 -1.41 0.70
C GLN A 102 3.91 -1.41 -0.36
N ALA A 103 4.45 -2.59 -0.67
CA ALA A 103 5.53 -2.74 -1.65
C ALA A 103 5.16 -2.33 -3.09
N ASP A 104 3.87 -2.18 -3.41
CA ASP A 104 3.34 -1.63 -4.66
C ASP A 104 2.70 -0.24 -4.53
N GLU A 105 2.88 0.44 -3.41
CA GLU A 105 2.42 1.81 -3.19
C GLU A 105 3.57 2.80 -3.21
N VAL A 106 3.31 4.01 -3.69
CA VAL A 106 4.29 5.09 -3.80
C VAL A 106 3.63 6.42 -3.44
N PHE A 107 4.25 7.20 -2.56
CA PHE A 107 3.85 8.58 -2.30
C PHE A 107 4.35 9.51 -3.40
N HIS A 108 3.56 10.54 -3.72
CA HIS A 108 4.01 11.62 -4.60
C HIS A 108 4.72 12.70 -3.79
N GLU A 109 5.86 13.18 -4.28
CA GLU A 109 6.69 14.17 -3.60
C GLU A 109 5.96 15.48 -3.27
N ASP A 110 5.13 15.98 -4.20
CA ASP A 110 4.24 17.14 -3.98
C ASP A 110 3.26 17.00 -2.81
N ASP A 111 2.98 15.77 -2.35
CA ASP A 111 2.06 15.53 -1.25
C ASP A 111 2.76 15.41 0.11
N TYR A 112 4.10 15.42 0.17
CA TYR A 112 4.82 15.38 1.46
C TYR A 112 4.42 16.52 2.40
N PRO A 113 4.26 17.79 1.95
CA PRO A 113 3.80 18.87 2.82
C PRO A 113 2.39 18.63 3.37
N LYS A 114 1.51 18.00 2.59
CA LYS A 114 0.13 17.68 3.02
C LYS A 114 0.14 16.62 4.12
N ILE A 115 0.96 15.58 3.97
CA ILE A 115 1.12 14.52 4.97
C ILE A 115 1.69 15.10 6.27
N ARG A 116 2.75 15.90 6.18
CA ARG A 116 3.37 16.59 7.33
C ARG A 116 2.37 17.49 8.07
N LYS A 117 1.61 18.31 7.33
CA LYS A 117 0.58 19.18 7.90
C LYS A 117 -0.51 18.37 8.61
N ALA A 118 -0.95 17.25 8.02
CA ALA A 118 -1.97 16.40 8.62
C ALA A 118 -1.48 15.76 9.94
N ILE A 119 -0.22 15.32 9.99
CA ILE A 119 0.40 14.79 11.21
C ILE A 119 0.49 15.88 12.29
N GLN A 120 0.95 17.09 11.94
CA GLN A 120 1.01 18.22 12.89
C GLN A 120 -0.36 18.60 13.42
N GLN A 121 -1.37 18.63 12.54
CA GLN A 121 -2.75 18.89 12.95
C GLN A 121 -3.26 17.79 13.88
N ALA A 122 -2.95 16.53 13.59
CA ALA A 122 -3.35 15.41 14.43
C ALA A 122 -2.66 15.41 15.79
N GLU A 123 -1.39 15.81 15.87
CA GLU A 123 -0.66 15.99 17.14
C GLU A 123 -1.36 17.00 18.07
N SER A 124 -1.98 18.03 17.50
CA SER A 124 -2.78 19.01 18.26
C SER A 124 -4.16 18.51 18.71
N MET A 125 -4.56 17.30 18.30
CA MET A 125 -5.87 16.71 18.57
C MET A 125 -5.72 15.42 19.39
N PRO A 126 -5.91 15.44 20.72
CA PRO A 126 -5.75 14.27 21.58
C PRO A 126 -6.60 13.05 21.19
N GLN A 127 -7.68 13.28 20.45
CA GLN A 127 -8.56 12.23 19.96
C GLN A 127 -8.10 11.60 18.64
N ALA A 128 -7.14 12.18 17.91
CA ALA A 128 -6.69 11.65 16.63
C ALA A 128 -5.74 10.46 16.82
N ASP A 129 -5.97 9.38 16.07
CA ASP A 129 -5.11 8.18 16.14
C ASP A 129 -4.44 7.90 14.79
N GLY A 130 -5.19 7.37 13.81
CA GLY A 130 -4.62 6.78 12.60
C GLY A 130 -5.61 6.58 11.45
N ALA A 131 -5.21 5.79 10.45
CA ALA A 131 -5.92 5.66 9.17
C ALA A 131 -6.71 4.35 9.00
N GLN A 132 -7.43 4.26 7.88
CA GLN A 132 -8.23 3.10 7.46
C GLN A 132 -7.41 1.80 7.47
N GLY A 133 -7.94 0.75 8.10
CA GLY A 133 -7.30 -0.57 8.20
C GLY A 133 -6.75 -0.90 9.59
N PHE A 134 -6.46 0.12 10.41
CA PHE A 134 -6.06 -0.07 11.79
C PHE A 134 -7.26 -0.01 12.74
N ARG A 135 -7.16 -0.74 13.85
CA ARG A 135 -8.06 -0.63 15.00
C ARG A 135 -7.22 -0.42 16.24
N LEU A 136 -7.54 0.61 17.01
CA LEU A 136 -6.92 0.82 18.30
C LEU A 136 -7.79 0.16 19.37
N HIS A 137 -7.26 -0.85 20.06
CA HIS A 137 -8.00 -1.63 21.08
C HIS A 137 -9.35 -2.17 20.57
N GLY A 138 -9.40 -2.63 19.32
CA GLY A 138 -10.60 -3.17 18.68
C GLY A 138 -11.63 -2.12 18.22
N LYS A 139 -11.39 -0.83 18.48
CA LYS A 139 -12.26 0.29 18.08
C LYS A 139 -11.79 0.94 16.78
N ARG A 140 -12.72 1.63 16.11
CA ARG A 140 -12.39 2.51 14.98
C ARG A 140 -11.53 3.67 15.47
N VAL A 141 -10.59 4.08 14.65
CA VAL A 141 -9.70 5.22 14.91
C VAL A 141 -10.38 6.52 14.49
N ASN A 142 -10.06 7.61 15.18
CA ASN A 142 -10.38 8.93 14.65
C ASN A 142 -9.29 9.39 13.70
N ALA A 143 -9.66 9.79 12.49
CA ALA A 143 -8.75 10.08 11.40
C ALA A 143 -8.91 11.53 10.91
N ILE A 144 -7.79 12.10 10.46
CA ILE A 144 -7.75 13.37 9.74
C ILE A 144 -7.45 13.06 8.26
N ALA A 145 -8.19 13.70 7.36
CA ALA A 145 -7.94 13.56 5.93
C ALA A 145 -6.71 14.41 5.54
N SER A 146 -5.63 13.76 5.12
CA SER A 146 -4.41 14.47 4.68
C SER A 146 -4.56 15.13 3.31
N GLY A 147 -5.45 14.62 2.45
CA GLY A 147 -5.55 15.04 1.05
C GLY A 147 -4.34 14.65 0.19
N ALA A 148 -3.45 13.81 0.73
CA ALA A 148 -2.31 13.26 0.02
C ALA A 148 -2.74 12.09 -0.88
N ARG A 149 -2.05 11.91 -2.01
CA ARG A 149 -2.27 10.78 -2.91
C ARG A 149 -1.30 9.65 -2.58
N VAL A 150 -1.80 8.42 -2.71
CA VAL A 150 -0.99 7.20 -2.74
C VAL A 150 -1.21 6.54 -4.09
N PHE A 151 -0.13 6.29 -4.82
CA PHE A 151 -0.19 5.69 -6.14
C PHE A 151 0.05 4.18 -6.00
N HIS A 152 -0.93 3.38 -6.43
CA HIS A 152 -0.86 1.94 -6.33
C HIS A 152 -0.51 1.30 -7.69
N TYR A 153 0.72 0.80 -7.81
CA TYR A 153 1.29 0.18 -9.01
C TYR A 153 1.07 -1.34 -9.06
N GLY A 154 0.08 -1.84 -8.33
CA GLY A 154 -0.29 -3.27 -8.30
C GLY A 154 -0.72 -3.88 -9.63
N HIS A 155 -0.95 -3.06 -10.67
CA HIS A 155 -1.29 -3.51 -12.02
C HIS A 155 -0.22 -3.21 -13.09
N VAL A 156 0.91 -2.60 -12.73
CA VAL A 156 1.99 -2.30 -13.67
C VAL A 156 2.91 -3.52 -13.79
N ARG A 157 2.43 -4.57 -14.49
CA ARG A 157 3.10 -5.86 -14.67
C ARG A 157 2.81 -6.48 -16.03
N ASN A 158 3.67 -7.39 -16.47
CA ASN A 158 3.36 -8.33 -17.55
C ASN A 158 2.43 -9.46 -17.06
N GLN A 159 1.85 -10.24 -17.98
CA GLN A 159 0.90 -11.30 -17.64
C GLN A 159 1.50 -12.41 -16.75
N GLU A 160 2.76 -12.76 -16.97
CA GLU A 160 3.45 -13.81 -16.21
C GLU A 160 3.60 -13.41 -14.72
N SER A 161 4.08 -12.18 -14.47
CA SER A 161 4.23 -11.63 -13.12
C SER A 161 2.88 -11.46 -12.43
N PHE A 162 1.83 -11.07 -13.18
CA PHE A 162 0.46 -11.05 -12.65
C PHE A 162 0.00 -12.43 -12.17
N HIS A 163 0.20 -13.46 -12.98
CA HIS A 163 -0.18 -14.82 -12.62
C HIS A 163 0.58 -15.31 -11.39
N LYS A 164 1.92 -15.12 -11.36
CA LYS A 164 2.76 -15.46 -10.21
C LYS A 164 2.27 -14.76 -8.94
N LYS A 165 1.92 -13.47 -9.03
CA LYS A 165 1.36 -12.70 -7.91
C LYS A 165 0.03 -13.27 -7.46
N THR A 166 -0.92 -13.52 -8.37
CA THR A 166 -2.23 -14.08 -8.00
C THR A 166 -2.10 -15.44 -7.36
N HIS A 167 -1.28 -16.34 -7.92
CA HIS A 167 -1.04 -17.67 -7.37
C HIS A 167 -0.40 -17.61 -5.98
N GLN A 168 0.63 -16.76 -5.80
CA GLN A 168 1.26 -16.61 -4.49
C GLN A 168 0.39 -15.87 -3.49
N MET A 169 -0.50 -14.99 -3.92
CA MET A 169 -1.38 -14.24 -3.03
C MET A 169 -2.57 -15.09 -2.57
N SER A 170 -3.13 -15.94 -3.45
CA SER A 170 -4.34 -16.73 -3.16
C SER A 170 -4.19 -17.61 -1.91
N GLN A 171 -2.99 -18.18 -1.69
CA GLN A 171 -2.70 -19.01 -0.51
C GLN A 171 -2.91 -18.24 0.82
N TRP A 172 -2.59 -16.93 0.84
CA TRP A 172 -2.71 -16.10 2.05
C TRP A 172 -4.15 -15.65 2.32
N TRP A 173 -5.03 -15.79 1.34
CA TRP A 173 -6.46 -15.48 1.44
C TRP A 173 -7.33 -16.74 1.56
N GLY A 174 -6.74 -17.94 1.53
CA GLY A 174 -7.47 -19.20 1.53
C GLY A 174 -8.18 -19.50 0.20
N GLU A 175 -7.75 -18.85 -0.88
CA GLU A 175 -8.29 -19.04 -2.22
C GLU A 175 -7.51 -20.11 -2.97
N THR A 176 -8.20 -20.94 -3.76
CA THR A 176 -7.55 -21.92 -4.63
C THR A 176 -6.85 -21.17 -5.77
N PRO A 177 -5.53 -21.32 -5.96
CA PRO A 177 -4.84 -20.67 -7.07
C PRO A 177 -5.40 -21.17 -8.41
N PRO A 178 -5.44 -20.31 -9.45
CA PRO A 178 -5.75 -20.75 -10.80
C PRO A 178 -4.81 -21.88 -11.24
N LYS A 179 -5.36 -23.00 -11.76
CA LYS A 179 -4.57 -24.18 -12.14
C LYS A 179 -3.78 -24.01 -13.44
N ASP A 180 -4.14 -23.04 -14.28
CA ASP A 180 -3.58 -22.88 -15.62
C ASP A 180 -3.17 -21.41 -15.85
N LEU A 181 -1.93 -21.24 -16.30
CA LEU A 181 -1.36 -19.97 -16.78
C LEU A 181 -2.23 -19.34 -17.87
N ALA A 182 -2.79 -20.16 -18.78
CA ALA A 182 -3.64 -19.69 -19.86
C ALA A 182 -5.06 -19.27 -19.41
N ALA A 183 -5.47 -19.64 -18.19
CA ALA A 183 -6.77 -19.30 -17.64
C ALA A 183 -6.79 -17.95 -16.90
N PHE A 184 -5.62 -17.40 -16.54
CA PHE A 184 -5.56 -16.10 -15.90
C PHE A 184 -5.82 -14.98 -16.91
N LYS A 185 -6.99 -14.35 -16.77
CA LYS A 185 -7.40 -13.21 -17.59
C LYS A 185 -7.42 -11.95 -16.74
N VAL A 186 -6.69 -10.94 -17.20
CA VAL A 186 -6.93 -9.56 -16.77
C VAL A 186 -8.22 -9.10 -17.44
N TYR A 187 -9.09 -8.46 -16.68
CA TYR A 187 -10.36 -7.93 -17.17
C TYR A 187 -10.33 -6.41 -17.12
N ARG A 188 -11.08 -5.78 -18.03
CA ARG A 188 -11.32 -4.33 -17.99
C ARG A 188 -12.37 -4.02 -16.92
N PRO A 189 -12.01 -3.38 -15.79
CA PRO A 189 -12.99 -3.04 -14.76
C PRO A 189 -13.89 -1.89 -15.22
N VAL A 190 -15.12 -1.87 -14.74
CA VAL A 190 -16.02 -0.71 -14.86
C VAL A 190 -15.40 0.48 -14.10
N GLY A 191 -15.41 1.65 -14.74
CA GLY A 191 -14.82 2.88 -14.21
C GLY A 191 -13.34 3.09 -14.55
N LEU A 192 -12.69 2.17 -15.28
CA LEU A 192 -11.33 2.38 -15.77
C LEU A 192 -11.28 3.63 -16.66
N THR A 193 -10.47 4.60 -16.26
CA THR A 193 -10.25 5.87 -16.97
C THR A 193 -8.74 6.10 -17.17
N PRO A 194 -8.32 6.73 -18.27
CA PRO A 194 -6.93 7.11 -18.46
C PRO A 194 -6.47 8.08 -17.37
N PHE A 195 -5.33 7.80 -16.75
CA PHE A 195 -4.69 8.73 -15.83
C PHE A 195 -3.91 9.78 -16.63
N THR A 196 -4.17 11.07 -16.36
CA THR A 196 -3.54 12.20 -17.07
C THR A 196 -2.60 13.03 -16.19
N GLY A 197 -2.40 12.62 -14.93
CA GLY A 197 -1.50 13.31 -14.00
C GLY A 197 -0.04 12.89 -14.14
N GLY A 198 0.82 13.55 -13.37
CA GLY A 198 2.23 13.14 -13.21
C GLY A 198 2.37 11.92 -12.30
N HIS A 199 3.34 11.06 -12.63
CA HIS A 199 3.79 9.98 -11.76
C HIS A 199 4.90 10.47 -10.82
N PRO A 200 5.01 9.95 -9.59
CA PRO A 200 6.11 10.28 -8.67
C PRO A 200 7.47 10.10 -9.33
N GLN A 201 8.42 10.99 -9.03
CA GLN A 201 9.75 10.97 -9.67
C GLN A 201 10.47 9.63 -9.53
N VAL A 202 10.34 8.97 -8.37
CA VAL A 202 10.97 7.67 -8.09
C VAL A 202 10.54 6.58 -9.07
N MET A 203 9.37 6.71 -9.71
CA MET A 203 8.84 5.74 -10.66
C MET A 203 9.28 5.98 -12.11
N ARG A 204 9.93 7.11 -12.43
CA ARG A 204 10.25 7.48 -13.81
C ARG A 204 11.06 6.43 -14.55
N GLU A 205 12.15 5.94 -13.94
CA GLU A 205 13.00 4.92 -14.56
C GLU A 205 12.28 3.59 -14.72
N LYS A 206 11.52 3.14 -13.70
CA LYS A 206 10.75 1.89 -13.81
C LYS A 206 9.69 1.99 -14.90
N ILE A 207 8.97 3.10 -15.01
CA ILE A 207 7.98 3.34 -16.08
C ILE A 207 8.66 3.33 -17.45
N LYS A 208 9.77 4.05 -17.61
CA LYS A 208 10.53 4.12 -18.86
C LYS A 208 11.05 2.74 -19.31
N ASN A 209 11.50 1.92 -18.36
CA ASN A 209 12.07 0.61 -18.62
C ASN A 209 11.03 -0.51 -18.68
N SER A 210 9.77 -0.23 -18.29
CA SER A 210 8.69 -1.21 -18.31
C SER A 210 8.34 -1.57 -19.76
N LYS A 211 8.39 -2.87 -20.06
CA LYS A 211 8.03 -3.41 -21.38
C LYS A 211 6.93 -4.45 -21.22
N ASN A 212 6.10 -4.61 -22.26
CA ASN A 212 5.05 -5.63 -22.33
C ASN A 212 4.08 -5.59 -21.14
N LEU A 213 3.76 -4.38 -20.66
CA LEU A 213 2.76 -4.20 -19.62
C LEU A 213 1.39 -4.65 -20.14
N THR A 214 0.61 -5.27 -19.26
CA THR A 214 -0.77 -5.62 -19.59
C THR A 214 -1.61 -4.34 -19.55
N ASP A 215 -2.23 -3.97 -20.67
CA ASP A 215 -3.16 -2.84 -20.75
C ASP A 215 -4.59 -3.32 -20.44
N PRO A 216 -5.16 -2.99 -19.25
CA PRO A 216 -6.51 -3.42 -18.90
C PRO A 216 -7.59 -2.78 -19.78
N SER A 217 -7.29 -1.69 -20.49
CA SER A 217 -8.26 -1.03 -21.39
C SER A 217 -8.56 -1.83 -22.65
N LEU A 218 -7.60 -2.67 -23.07
CA LEU A 218 -7.70 -3.60 -24.20
C LEU A 218 -8.29 -4.96 -23.79
N CYS A 219 -8.42 -5.23 -22.50
CA CYS A 219 -8.97 -6.48 -21.99
C CYS A 219 -10.50 -6.55 -22.13
N THR A 220 -11.04 -7.77 -22.13
CA THR A 220 -12.49 -8.00 -22.09
C THR A 220 -13.08 -7.54 -20.76
N ARG A 221 -14.30 -7.00 -20.80
CA ARG A 221 -15.08 -6.72 -19.57
C ARG A 221 -15.59 -8.02 -18.95
N ARG A 222 -15.79 -8.01 -17.64
CA ARG A 222 -16.47 -9.07 -16.89
C ARG A 222 -17.73 -8.51 -16.25
N TRP A 223 -18.87 -9.15 -16.48
CA TRP A 223 -20.15 -8.73 -15.89
C TRP A 223 -20.59 -9.71 -14.81
N ASP A 224 -19.89 -9.68 -13.67
CA ASP A 224 -20.28 -10.44 -12.49
C ASP A 224 -21.05 -9.56 -11.50
N LYS A 225 -21.55 -10.17 -10.41
CA LYS A 225 -22.29 -9.45 -9.36
C LYS A 225 -21.47 -8.31 -8.72
N ARG A 226 -20.13 -8.44 -8.63
CA ARG A 226 -19.26 -7.42 -8.04
C ARG A 226 -19.11 -6.23 -8.98
N GLU A 227 -18.90 -6.47 -10.27
CA GLU A 227 -18.79 -5.43 -11.30
C GLU A 227 -20.11 -4.69 -11.50
N LEU A 228 -21.25 -5.41 -11.49
CA LEU A 228 -22.58 -4.78 -11.54
C LEU A 228 -22.83 -3.89 -10.32
N LYS A 229 -22.47 -4.36 -9.11
CA LYS A 229 -22.54 -3.56 -7.90
C LYS A 229 -21.66 -2.32 -8.02
N ASN A 230 -20.42 -2.46 -8.51
CA ASN A 230 -19.50 -1.35 -8.69
C ASN A 230 -20.04 -0.31 -9.68
N ALA A 231 -20.62 -0.75 -10.80
CA ALA A 231 -21.26 0.14 -11.78
C ALA A 231 -22.39 0.98 -11.16
N LEU A 232 -23.27 0.33 -10.38
CA LEU A 232 -24.35 1.02 -9.68
C LEU A 232 -23.81 2.04 -8.67
N THR A 233 -22.77 1.66 -7.93
CA THR A 233 -22.12 2.57 -6.98
C THR A 233 -21.53 3.80 -7.66
N LEU A 234 -20.87 3.66 -8.81
CA LEU A 234 -20.33 4.80 -9.58
C LEU A 234 -21.43 5.75 -10.09
N ILE A 235 -22.58 5.21 -10.51
CA ILE A 235 -23.73 6.03 -10.91
C ILE A 235 -24.26 6.85 -9.72
N LEU A 236 -24.35 6.22 -8.55
CA LEU A 236 -24.81 6.90 -7.33
C LEU A 236 -23.81 7.96 -6.88
N GLU A 237 -22.50 7.69 -6.95
CA GLU A 237 -21.44 8.64 -6.63
C GLU A 237 -21.45 9.89 -7.53
N ALA A 238 -21.89 9.76 -8.78
CA ALA A 238 -22.03 10.90 -9.69
C ALA A 238 -23.13 11.89 -9.25
N VAL A 239 -24.06 11.46 -8.39
CA VAL A 239 -25.19 12.26 -7.89
C VAL A 239 -25.03 12.62 -6.42
N VAL A 240 -24.37 11.77 -5.63
CA VAL A 240 -24.21 11.92 -4.18
C VAL A 240 -22.72 11.73 -3.83
N PRO A 241 -22.09 12.61 -3.03
CA PRO A 241 -20.66 12.50 -2.67
C PRO A 241 -20.37 11.37 -1.65
N PHE A 242 -21.14 10.28 -1.66
CA PHE A 242 -21.05 9.18 -0.72
C PHE A 242 -21.11 7.82 -1.41
N ARG A 243 -20.12 6.99 -1.14
CA ARG A 243 -20.03 5.61 -1.63
C ARG A 243 -20.79 4.65 -0.72
N LEU A 244 -21.99 4.25 -1.15
CA LEU A 244 -22.80 3.26 -0.42
C LEU A 244 -22.10 1.91 -0.33
N GLY A 245 -21.90 1.41 0.90
CA GLY A 245 -21.27 0.13 1.17
C GLY A 245 -19.74 0.13 1.13
N GLU A 246 -19.11 1.32 1.08
CA GLU A 246 -17.67 1.46 1.27
C GLU A 246 -17.28 1.02 2.69
N TYR A 247 -16.21 0.22 2.77
CA TYR A 247 -15.67 -0.19 4.06
C TYR A 247 -14.94 0.98 4.74
N ARG A 248 -15.58 1.62 5.72
CA ARG A 248 -14.98 2.69 6.52
C ARG A 248 -14.72 2.21 7.95
N ASN A 249 -13.45 2.03 8.28
CA ASN A 249 -13.01 1.59 9.61
C ASN A 249 -12.42 2.75 10.45
N TYR A 250 -12.90 3.97 10.23
CA TYR A 250 -12.46 5.19 10.92
C TYR A 250 -13.63 6.17 11.06
N SER A 251 -13.47 7.13 11.97
CA SER A 251 -14.34 8.30 12.13
C SER A 251 -13.57 9.53 11.69
N LEU A 252 -14.07 10.31 10.73
CA LEU A 252 -13.40 11.55 10.31
C LEU A 252 -13.60 12.65 11.34
N LEU A 253 -12.50 13.21 11.81
CA LEU A 253 -12.52 14.45 12.57
C LEU A 253 -12.72 15.61 11.60
N SER A 254 -13.74 16.42 11.86
CA SER A 254 -13.89 17.69 11.16
C SER A 254 -12.78 18.61 11.63
N SER A 255 -11.93 19.07 10.71
CA SER A 255 -11.14 20.27 10.98
C SER A 255 -12.14 21.39 11.20
N LYS A 256 -12.12 22.07 12.37
CA LYS A 256 -12.78 23.37 12.46
C LYS A 256 -12.25 24.20 11.30
N SER A 257 -13.13 24.53 10.36
CA SER A 257 -12.83 25.47 9.29
C SER A 257 -12.50 26.79 9.98
N GLU A 258 -11.23 27.21 9.91
CA GLU A 258 -10.88 28.62 10.06
C GLU A 258 -11.39 29.40 8.84
#